data_AF-A0A965V242-F1
#
_entry.id   AF-A0A965V242-F1
#
_cell.length_a   1.000
_cell.length_b   1.000
_cell.length_c   1.000
_cell.angle_alpha   90.00
_cell.angle_beta   90.00
_cell.angle_gamma   90.00
#
_symmetry.space_group_name_H-M   'P 1'
#
loop_
_entity.id
_entity.type
_entity.pdbx_description
1 polymer ?
#
loop_
_entity_poly.entity_id
_entity_poly.type
_entity_poly.pdbx_seq_one_letter_code
_entity_poly.pdbx_strand_id
1 'polypeptide(L)'
;MHPERKSMNPLVQSMTNASTTLNGGATNASSLNPVVDLFFQIGAMRGWEESNIVSTFVSALEHNPEQALKVLFWARDIRQGTGERRTFRTVCQHLAGSHTEVMSRLIPLIPEYGRWDDLLLFISPNNEIAPCEFVALSVITSALRSGDALCAKWMPREKSSKGAIARKIRKYMGLSPKAYRKLLSGLTQVVENQMCSGDWDGIEYGHVPSQAMRIYKGAFKRHSEERWASYEEGLAAGTEKVNAGAIYPHEIIGSYISEYQQAAIPPVSEAQWNALPNWLMNNPYRILPVVDTSGSMYGGYGMETSVKPIQVSVSLGLYVAERNNGPFKNCFVTFSEKPTMQIVRGDTLSERVYSISSAKWGMSTNLNGTFDVILSHAKRNRVMQSDMPNVILILSDMEFNQGVDPNSTSMEHVRHAYSAAGYEVPKIVFWNLNARTGNVPVTFREDGTALVSGFSPSIMKSLLAGKDFTPEGIMMETIGGERYAAVSSAIAA
;
A
#
# COMPACT_ATOMS: atom_id res chain seq x y z
N MET A 1 22.08 -14.09 26.81
CA MET A 1 23.06 -14.55 25.80
C MET A 1 22.33 -15.42 24.80
N HIS A 2 21.81 -14.83 23.72
CA HIS A 2 21.35 -15.63 22.58
C HIS A 2 22.59 -16.14 21.84
N PRO A 3 22.65 -17.41 21.44
CA PRO A 3 23.74 -17.88 20.60
C PRO A 3 23.67 -17.08 19.30
N GLU A 4 24.75 -16.35 18.98
CA GLU A 4 24.93 -15.76 17.65
C GLU A 4 24.79 -16.89 16.62
N ARG A 5 23.62 -17.00 15.98
CA ARG A 5 23.54 -17.69 14.70
C ARG A 5 24.43 -16.89 13.77
N LYS A 6 25.68 -17.35 13.59
CA LYS A 6 26.57 -16.82 12.55
C LYS A 6 25.77 -16.79 11.26
N SER A 7 25.49 -15.58 10.75
CA SER A 7 24.81 -15.43 9.46
C SER A 7 25.61 -16.24 8.45
N MET A 8 24.95 -17.17 7.78
CA MET A 8 25.57 -18.02 6.78
C MET A 8 26.27 -17.14 5.72
N ASN A 9 27.47 -17.51 5.28
CA ASN A 9 28.26 -16.69 4.35
C ASN A 9 27.44 -16.37 3.08
N PRO A 10 27.40 -15.11 2.57
CA PRO A 10 26.59 -14.73 1.42
C PRO A 10 26.84 -15.57 0.15
N LEU A 11 28.09 -15.99 -0.09
CA LEU A 11 28.44 -16.87 -1.21
C LEU A 11 27.83 -18.27 -1.04
N VAL A 12 27.74 -18.76 0.20
CA VAL A 12 27.10 -20.05 0.51
C VAL A 12 25.58 -19.92 0.41
N GLN A 13 25.01 -18.80 0.83
CA GLN A 13 23.57 -18.52 0.68
C GLN A 13 23.14 -18.43 -0.79
N SER A 14 23.96 -17.80 -1.65
CA SER A 14 23.63 -17.68 -3.08
C SER A 14 23.56 -19.03 -3.80
N MET A 15 24.28 -20.06 -3.32
CA MET A 15 24.25 -21.41 -3.92
C MET A 15 22.88 -22.09 -3.81
N THR A 16 22.04 -21.68 -2.85
CA THR A 16 20.72 -22.26 -2.61
C THR A 16 19.58 -21.26 -2.76
N ASN A 17 19.84 -20.08 -3.35
CA ASN A 17 18.85 -19.01 -3.45
C ASN A 17 17.93 -19.14 -4.67
N ALA A 18 18.23 -20.03 -5.62
CA ALA A 18 17.39 -20.28 -6.78
C ALA A 18 16.04 -20.87 -6.36
N SER A 19 14.96 -20.34 -6.93
CA SER A 19 13.58 -20.76 -6.68
C SER A 19 12.77 -20.70 -7.99
N THR A 20 11.53 -21.15 -7.94
CA THR A 20 10.58 -21.05 -9.05
C THR A 20 9.25 -20.49 -8.56
N THR A 21 8.62 -19.63 -9.37
CA THR A 21 7.22 -19.24 -9.18
C THR A 21 6.30 -20.46 -9.32
N LEU A 22 5.04 -20.35 -8.90
CA LEU A 22 4.04 -21.41 -9.14
C LEU A 22 3.76 -21.61 -10.63
N ASN A 23 4.02 -20.58 -11.44
CA ASN A 23 3.93 -20.61 -12.91
C ASN A 23 5.23 -21.10 -13.58
N GLY A 24 6.21 -21.60 -12.81
CA GLY A 24 7.45 -22.20 -13.32
C GLY A 24 8.52 -21.22 -13.79
N GLY A 25 8.36 -19.92 -13.52
CA GLY A 25 9.36 -18.88 -13.79
C GLY A 25 10.54 -18.93 -12.82
N ALA A 26 11.76 -18.80 -13.33
CA ALA A 26 12.95 -18.69 -12.48
C ALA A 26 12.89 -17.40 -11.62
N THR A 27 13.08 -17.55 -10.31
CA THR A 27 13.06 -16.46 -9.33
C THR A 27 14.04 -16.76 -8.20
N ASN A 28 14.13 -15.88 -7.19
CA ASN A 28 14.91 -16.14 -5.98
C ASN A 28 13.99 -16.46 -4.79
N ALA A 29 14.47 -17.31 -3.90
CA ALA A 29 13.81 -17.58 -2.62
C ALA A 29 13.84 -16.34 -1.70
N SER A 30 14.89 -15.52 -1.82
CA SER A 30 15.14 -14.33 -1.03
C SER A 30 15.95 -13.31 -1.85
N SER A 31 15.87 -12.04 -1.48
CA SER A 31 16.79 -11.02 -1.96
C SER A 31 18.21 -11.19 -1.41
N LEU A 32 18.44 -12.09 -0.44
CA LEU A 32 19.63 -12.23 0.42
C LEU A 32 19.76 -11.16 1.52
N ASN A 33 18.76 -10.30 1.69
CA ASN A 33 18.64 -9.40 2.82
C ASN A 33 17.21 -9.49 3.41
N PRO A 34 17.05 -10.07 4.63
CA PRO A 34 15.74 -10.26 5.24
C PRO A 34 14.92 -8.98 5.44
N VAL A 35 15.56 -7.82 5.59
CA VAL A 35 14.86 -6.53 5.72
C VAL A 35 14.28 -6.09 4.38
N VAL A 36 15.03 -6.28 3.30
CA VAL A 36 14.57 -6.01 1.93
C VAL A 36 13.44 -6.98 1.55
N ASP A 37 13.54 -8.25 1.96
CA ASP A 37 12.44 -9.22 1.79
C ASP A 37 11.18 -8.77 2.51
N LEU A 38 11.31 -8.36 3.77
CA LEU A 38 10.18 -7.81 4.55
C LEU A 38 9.60 -6.58 3.85
N PHE A 39 10.42 -5.63 3.41
CA PHE A 39 9.95 -4.42 2.72
C PHE A 39 9.18 -4.74 1.43
N PHE A 40 9.66 -5.71 0.65
CA PHE A 40 9.03 -6.17 -0.58
C PHE A 40 7.73 -6.97 -0.36
N GLN A 41 7.47 -7.45 0.84
CA GLN A 41 6.32 -8.31 1.12
C GLN A 41 5.29 -7.68 2.05
N ILE A 42 5.71 -6.87 3.04
CA ILE A 42 4.87 -6.43 4.16
C ILE A 42 3.62 -5.68 3.71
N GLY A 43 3.70 -4.90 2.63
CA GLY A 43 2.59 -4.19 1.99
C GLY A 43 1.55 -5.09 1.31
N ALA A 44 1.88 -6.37 1.09
CA ALA A 44 1.08 -7.32 0.33
C ALA A 44 0.86 -8.66 1.08
N MET A 45 1.11 -8.70 2.39
CA MET A 45 0.91 -9.87 3.28
C MET A 45 -0.53 -10.05 3.79
N ARG A 46 -1.51 -9.30 3.27
CA ARG A 46 -2.88 -9.24 3.83
C ARG A 46 -3.57 -10.61 3.96
N GLY A 47 -3.30 -11.53 3.04
CA GLY A 47 -3.85 -12.89 3.03
C GLY A 47 -2.98 -13.94 3.71
N TRP A 48 -1.86 -13.56 4.32
CA TRP A 48 -0.94 -14.53 4.92
C TRP A 48 -1.44 -15.02 6.27
N GLU A 49 -1.06 -16.26 6.60
CA GLU A 49 -1.18 -16.78 7.96
C GLU A 49 -0.35 -15.95 8.93
N GLU A 50 -0.85 -15.76 10.15
CA GLU A 50 -0.20 -14.91 11.15
C GLU A 50 1.21 -15.40 11.50
N SER A 51 1.42 -16.72 11.52
CA SER A 51 2.74 -17.32 11.75
C SER A 51 3.76 -16.95 10.68
N ASN A 52 3.33 -16.84 9.41
CA ASN A 52 4.21 -16.46 8.29
C ASN A 52 4.54 -14.96 8.31
N ILE A 53 3.57 -14.13 8.72
CA ILE A 53 3.79 -12.69 8.96
C ILE A 53 4.85 -12.51 10.05
N VAL A 54 4.68 -13.20 11.18
CA VAL A 54 5.59 -13.11 12.33
C VAL A 54 6.97 -13.65 11.97
N SER A 55 7.07 -14.81 11.32
CA SER A 55 8.38 -15.40 10.99
C SER A 55 9.19 -14.52 10.04
N THR A 56 8.55 -13.92 9.04
CA THR A 56 9.20 -13.00 8.11
C THR A 56 9.70 -11.75 8.83
N PHE A 57 8.86 -11.17 9.71
CA PHE A 57 9.26 -10.02 10.50
C PHE A 57 10.40 -10.34 11.47
N VAL A 58 10.35 -11.48 12.16
CA VAL A 58 11.41 -11.92 13.10
C VAL A 58 12.73 -12.11 12.36
N SER A 59 12.72 -12.68 11.15
CA SER A 59 13.94 -12.81 10.35
C SER A 59 14.58 -11.46 10.00
N ALA A 60 13.76 -10.45 9.68
CA ALA A 60 14.25 -9.08 9.47
C ALA A 60 14.75 -8.44 10.78
N LEU A 61 14.03 -8.65 11.89
CA LEU A 61 14.38 -8.13 13.21
C LEU A 61 15.73 -8.68 13.69
N GLU A 62 15.97 -9.99 13.51
CA GLU A 62 17.25 -10.64 13.85
C GLU A 62 18.40 -10.13 12.98
N HIS A 63 18.13 -9.74 11.73
CA HIS A 63 19.13 -9.21 10.82
C HIS A 63 19.49 -7.75 11.13
N ASN A 64 18.49 -6.87 11.27
CA ASN A 64 18.67 -5.47 11.61
C ASN A 64 17.42 -4.93 12.35
N PRO A 65 17.46 -4.86 13.69
CA PRO A 65 16.29 -4.46 14.49
C PRO A 65 15.75 -3.07 14.14
N GLU A 66 16.64 -2.09 13.92
CA GLU A 66 16.24 -0.71 13.65
C GLU A 66 15.50 -0.61 12.31
N GLN A 67 16.07 -1.18 11.25
CA GLN A 67 15.46 -1.12 9.93
C GLN A 67 14.15 -1.92 9.89
N ALA A 68 14.09 -3.11 10.51
CA ALA A 68 12.87 -3.90 10.57
C ALA A 68 11.72 -3.15 11.25
N LEU A 69 12.00 -2.48 12.38
CA LEU A 69 11.00 -1.68 13.09
C LEU A 69 10.59 -0.43 12.29
N LYS A 70 11.51 0.22 11.58
CA LYS A 70 11.15 1.30 10.64
C LYS A 70 10.27 0.80 9.50
N VAL A 71 10.56 -0.35 8.91
CA VAL A 71 9.70 -1.00 7.89
C VAL A 71 8.32 -1.30 8.46
N LEU A 72 8.22 -1.76 9.71
CA LEU A 72 6.93 -1.99 10.38
C LEU A 72 6.10 -0.71 10.53
N PHE A 73 6.73 0.40 10.93
CA PHE A 73 6.06 1.69 11.07
C PHE A 73 5.74 2.33 9.71
N TRP A 74 6.60 2.18 8.70
CA TRP A 74 6.28 2.52 7.32
C TRP A 74 5.08 1.73 6.81
N ALA A 75 5.02 0.42 7.08
CA ALA A 75 3.89 -0.39 6.68
C ALA A 75 2.59 0.12 7.31
N ARG A 76 2.62 0.58 8.57
CA ARG A 76 1.41 1.10 9.23
C ARG A 76 1.00 2.50 8.77
N ASP A 77 1.95 3.33 8.34
CA ASP A 77 1.73 4.75 8.03
C ASP A 77 0.63 4.94 6.97
N ILE A 78 -0.52 5.48 7.38
CA ILE A 78 -1.70 5.69 6.49
C ILE A 78 -1.56 6.90 5.55
N ARG A 79 -0.53 7.73 5.73
CA ARG A 79 -0.34 8.96 4.96
C ARG A 79 0.83 8.85 4.00
N GLN A 80 1.95 8.30 4.46
CA GLN A 80 3.21 8.25 3.70
C GLN A 80 3.74 6.82 3.49
N GLY A 81 3.04 5.81 4.01
CA GLY A 81 3.40 4.41 3.85
C GLY A 81 2.28 3.59 3.21
N THR A 82 2.23 2.30 3.52
CA THR A 82 1.28 1.36 2.87
C THR A 82 -0.08 1.28 3.59
N GLY A 83 -0.16 1.68 4.85
CA GLY A 83 -1.38 1.65 5.65
C GLY A 83 -1.84 0.24 6.08
N GLU A 84 -0.94 -0.74 6.09
CA GLU A 84 -1.18 -2.13 6.47
C GLU A 84 -1.52 -2.29 7.96
N ARG A 85 -2.81 -2.47 8.24
CA ARG A 85 -3.30 -2.60 9.61
C ARG A 85 -3.16 -4.01 10.19
N ARG A 86 -3.55 -5.04 9.44
CA ARG A 86 -3.59 -6.44 9.95
C ARG A 86 -2.18 -6.90 10.27
N THR A 87 -1.30 -6.85 9.27
CA THR A 87 0.13 -7.19 9.38
C THR A 87 0.80 -6.46 10.54
N PHE A 88 0.60 -5.14 10.65
CA PHE A 88 1.15 -4.36 11.76
C PHE A 88 0.67 -4.85 13.14
N ARG A 89 -0.64 -5.09 13.30
CA ARG A 89 -1.19 -5.55 14.58
C ARG A 89 -0.70 -6.94 14.96
N THR A 90 -0.64 -7.87 14.00
CA THR A 90 -0.09 -9.22 14.21
C THR A 90 1.36 -9.16 14.71
N VAL A 91 2.20 -8.34 14.07
CA VAL A 91 3.60 -8.16 14.50
C VAL A 91 3.69 -7.46 15.86
N CYS A 92 2.91 -6.39 16.10
CA CYS A 92 2.92 -5.69 17.39
C CYS A 92 2.47 -6.59 18.56
N GLN A 93 1.51 -7.48 18.33
CA GLN A 93 1.07 -8.44 19.34
C GLN A 93 2.17 -9.44 19.68
N HIS A 94 2.91 -9.92 18.67
CA HIS A 94 4.10 -10.74 18.89
C HIS A 94 5.16 -9.98 19.69
N LEU A 95 5.53 -8.76 19.26
CA LEU A 95 6.52 -7.91 19.92
C LEU A 95 6.13 -7.57 21.37
N ALA A 96 4.85 -7.35 21.66
CA ALA A 96 4.40 -7.11 23.03
C ALA A 96 4.75 -8.28 23.96
N GLY A 97 4.67 -9.52 23.47
CA GLY A 97 4.99 -10.73 24.24
C GLY A 97 6.48 -11.10 24.26
N SER A 98 7.22 -10.88 23.17
CA SER A 98 8.63 -11.30 23.04
C SER A 98 9.65 -10.19 23.30
N HIS A 99 9.28 -8.91 23.09
CA HIS A 99 10.15 -7.73 23.17
C HIS A 99 9.42 -6.57 23.88
N THR A 100 8.83 -6.85 25.04
CA THR A 100 7.91 -5.95 25.76
C THR A 100 8.47 -4.55 26.02
N GLU A 101 9.75 -4.42 26.38
CA GLU A 101 10.38 -3.11 26.63
C GLU A 101 10.46 -2.25 25.37
N VAL A 102 10.91 -2.84 24.25
CA VAL A 102 10.97 -2.16 22.95
C VAL A 102 9.56 -1.75 22.51
N MET A 103 8.60 -2.66 22.59
CA MET A 103 7.22 -2.37 22.23
C MET A 103 6.61 -1.26 23.11
N SER A 104 6.92 -1.23 24.41
CA SER A 104 6.47 -0.19 25.34
C SER A 104 6.94 1.20 24.91
N ARG A 105 8.17 1.33 24.40
CA ARG A 105 8.69 2.61 23.87
C ARG A 105 8.09 3.01 22.53
N LEU A 106 7.65 2.04 21.73
CA LEU A 106 7.05 2.26 20.42
C LEU A 106 5.55 2.59 20.48
N ILE A 107 4.82 2.13 21.51
CA ILE A 107 3.38 2.36 21.67
C ILE A 107 2.96 3.83 21.56
N PRO A 108 3.64 4.80 22.20
CA PRO A 108 3.30 6.22 22.08
C PRO A 108 3.35 6.76 20.65
N LEU A 109 4.13 6.14 19.76
CA LEU A 109 4.26 6.55 18.37
C LEU A 109 3.09 6.08 17.50
N ILE A 110 2.41 4.99 17.87
CA ILE A 110 1.41 4.31 17.01
C ILE A 110 0.31 5.26 16.49
N PRO A 111 -0.29 6.16 17.30
CA PRO A 111 -1.33 7.05 16.80
C PRO A 111 -0.88 8.02 15.69
N GLU A 112 0.41 8.36 15.62
CA GLU A 112 0.98 9.28 14.61
C GLU A 112 1.08 8.63 13.22
N TYR A 113 1.35 7.33 13.16
CA TYR A 113 1.46 6.58 11.91
C TYR A 113 0.13 5.88 11.57
N GLY A 114 -0.62 5.47 12.57
CA GLY A 114 -1.81 4.64 12.43
C GLY A 114 -3.08 5.30 12.94
N ARG A 115 -3.75 4.62 13.87
CA ARG A 115 -5.01 5.06 14.48
C ARG A 115 -4.98 4.76 15.97
N TRP A 116 -5.69 5.57 16.74
CA TRP A 116 -5.85 5.36 18.19
C TRP A 116 -6.45 3.99 18.56
N ASP A 117 -7.28 3.39 17.69
CA ASP A 117 -7.84 2.06 17.96
C ASP A 117 -6.82 0.92 17.84
N ASP A 118 -5.63 1.17 17.29
CA ASP A 118 -4.53 0.19 17.27
C ASP A 118 -4.00 -0.06 18.69
N LEU A 119 -4.07 0.92 19.59
CA LEU A 119 -3.66 0.75 20.98
C LEU A 119 -4.54 -0.21 21.78
N LEU A 120 -5.78 -0.44 21.32
CA LEU A 120 -6.69 -1.40 21.96
C LEU A 120 -6.17 -2.84 21.86
N LEU A 121 -5.22 -3.11 20.95
CA LEU A 121 -4.53 -4.39 20.81
C LEU A 121 -3.84 -4.82 22.12
N PHE A 122 -3.29 -3.86 22.86
CA PHE A 122 -2.51 -4.13 24.07
C PHE A 122 -3.36 -4.19 25.34
N ILE A 123 -4.69 -4.05 25.23
CA ILE A 123 -5.60 -4.07 26.37
C ILE A 123 -6.41 -5.35 26.34
N SER A 124 -6.15 -6.24 27.29
CA SER A 124 -6.92 -7.49 27.39
C SER A 124 -8.39 -7.19 27.70
N PRO A 125 -9.36 -7.80 27.01
CA PRO A 125 -10.76 -7.69 27.38
C PRO A 125 -11.08 -8.46 28.68
N ASN A 126 -10.19 -9.34 29.13
CA ASN A 126 -10.36 -10.17 30.32
C ASN A 126 -9.77 -9.49 31.56
N ASN A 127 -9.92 -10.12 32.73
CA ASN A 127 -9.36 -9.59 33.98
C ASN A 127 -7.82 -9.71 34.06
N GLU A 128 -7.19 -10.42 33.13
CA GLU A 128 -5.74 -10.52 33.00
C GLU A 128 -5.15 -9.22 32.46
N ILE A 129 -3.89 -8.95 32.83
CA ILE A 129 -3.13 -7.80 32.34
C ILE A 129 -2.30 -8.28 31.15
N ALA A 130 -2.58 -7.75 29.96
CA ALA A 130 -1.78 -8.05 28.77
C ALA A 130 -0.41 -7.36 28.83
N PRO A 131 0.60 -7.89 28.11
CA PRO A 131 1.85 -7.18 27.92
C PRO A 131 1.62 -5.76 27.36
N CYS A 132 2.35 -4.79 27.88
CA CYS A 132 2.23 -3.37 27.56
C CYS A 132 0.87 -2.69 27.88
N GLU A 133 -0.07 -3.37 28.55
CA GLU A 133 -1.42 -2.83 28.81
C GLU A 133 -1.39 -1.51 29.57
N PHE A 134 -0.53 -1.39 30.58
CA PHE A 134 -0.40 -0.16 31.36
C PHE A 134 0.06 1.03 30.51
N VAL A 135 1.00 0.80 29.57
CA VAL A 135 1.51 1.84 28.68
C VAL A 135 0.42 2.31 27.73
N ALA A 136 -0.32 1.37 27.12
CA ALA A 136 -1.44 1.70 26.24
C ALA A 136 -2.55 2.48 26.98
N LEU A 137 -2.90 2.05 28.21
CA LEU A 137 -3.85 2.78 29.06
C LEU A 137 -3.34 4.18 29.39
N SER A 138 -2.07 4.33 29.77
CA SER A 138 -1.46 5.63 30.08
C SER A 138 -1.52 6.58 28.88
N VAL A 139 -1.11 6.13 27.69
CA VAL A 139 -1.11 6.93 26.46
C VAL A 139 -2.53 7.35 26.08
N ILE A 140 -3.50 6.41 26.07
CA ILE A 140 -4.91 6.72 25.78
C ILE A 140 -5.46 7.75 26.77
N THR A 141 -5.25 7.52 28.06
CA THR A 141 -5.89 8.36 29.09
C THR A 141 -5.26 9.74 29.20
N SER A 142 -3.96 9.86 28.94
CA SER A 142 -3.28 11.15 28.77
C SER A 142 -3.92 11.95 27.64
N ALA A 143 -4.08 11.34 26.46
CA ALA A 143 -4.67 12.00 25.29
C ALA A 143 -6.15 12.38 25.49
N LEU A 144 -6.94 11.53 26.15
CA LEU A 144 -8.32 11.89 26.49
C LEU A 144 -8.40 13.05 27.49
N ARG A 145 -7.46 13.12 28.45
CA ARG A 145 -7.39 14.22 29.43
C ARG A 145 -6.95 15.53 28.78
N SER A 146 -6.11 15.48 27.75
CA SER A 146 -5.72 16.66 26.97
C SER A 146 -6.76 17.07 25.92
N GLY A 147 -7.87 16.35 25.81
CA GLY A 147 -8.96 16.68 24.89
C GLY A 147 -8.73 16.24 23.44
N ASP A 148 -7.92 15.20 23.21
CA ASP A 148 -7.69 14.68 21.86
C ASP A 148 -8.98 14.06 21.27
N ALA A 149 -9.54 14.78 20.28
CA ALA A 149 -10.77 14.41 19.59
C ALA A 149 -10.63 13.12 18.76
N LEU A 150 -9.45 12.86 18.18
CA LEU A 150 -9.18 11.64 17.42
C LEU A 150 -9.07 10.44 18.35
N CYS A 151 -8.45 10.59 19.52
CA CYS A 151 -8.44 9.56 20.54
C CYS A 151 -9.88 9.22 20.95
N ALA A 152 -10.66 10.25 21.31
CA ALA A 152 -12.05 10.08 21.71
C ALA A 152 -12.92 9.37 20.65
N LYS A 153 -12.73 9.71 19.37
CA LYS A 153 -13.43 9.08 18.23
C LYS A 153 -13.26 7.56 18.20
N TRP A 154 -12.05 7.07 18.49
CA TRP A 154 -11.70 5.65 18.36
C TRP A 154 -11.93 4.83 19.63
N MET A 155 -12.14 5.49 20.77
CA MET A 155 -12.30 4.79 22.04
C MET A 155 -13.66 4.10 22.17
N PRO A 156 -13.69 2.83 22.64
CA PRO A 156 -14.91 2.07 22.71
C PRO A 156 -15.83 2.58 23.82
N ARG A 157 -17.13 2.35 23.64
CA ARG A 157 -18.16 2.58 24.66
C ARG A 157 -18.55 1.24 25.31
N GLU A 158 -19.04 1.26 26.55
CA GLU A 158 -19.37 0.04 27.31
C GLU A 158 -20.45 -0.84 26.66
N LYS A 159 -21.29 -0.27 25.79
CA LYS A 159 -22.33 -1.00 25.02
C LYS A 159 -21.84 -1.53 23.66
N SER A 160 -20.59 -1.27 23.27
CA SER A 160 -20.02 -1.79 22.02
C SER A 160 -19.52 -3.22 22.20
N SER A 161 -19.19 -3.89 21.10
CA SER A 161 -18.51 -5.20 21.12
C SER A 161 -17.18 -5.18 21.90
N LYS A 162 -16.55 -4.01 22.06
CA LYS A 162 -15.33 -3.79 22.85
C LYS A 162 -15.63 -3.22 24.25
N GLY A 163 -16.82 -3.47 24.80
CA GLY A 163 -17.28 -2.91 26.07
C GLY A 163 -16.39 -3.26 27.26
N ALA A 164 -15.71 -4.41 27.25
CA ALA A 164 -14.78 -4.80 28.30
C ALA A 164 -13.52 -3.90 28.36
N ILE A 165 -12.94 -3.59 27.19
CA ILE A 165 -11.82 -2.65 27.08
C ILE A 165 -12.25 -1.24 27.51
N ALA A 166 -13.46 -0.81 27.12
CA ALA A 166 -14.02 0.48 27.56
C ALA A 166 -14.11 0.58 29.10
N ARG A 167 -14.49 -0.51 29.78
CA ARG A 167 -14.52 -0.56 31.25
C ARG A 167 -13.12 -0.42 31.86
N LYS A 168 -12.09 -1.04 31.26
CA LYS A 168 -10.70 -0.90 31.74
C LYS A 168 -10.20 0.53 31.59
N ILE A 169 -10.35 1.15 30.42
CA ILE A 169 -9.97 2.56 30.17
C ILE A 169 -10.66 3.47 31.19
N ARG A 170 -11.99 3.34 31.31
CA ARG A 170 -12.79 4.12 32.27
C ARG A 170 -12.30 3.97 33.70
N LYS A 171 -12.06 2.74 34.16
CA LYS A 171 -11.59 2.44 35.52
C LYS A 171 -10.21 3.05 35.76
N TYR A 172 -9.29 2.94 34.80
CA TYR A 172 -7.98 3.56 34.86
C TYR A 172 -8.05 5.09 34.98
N MET A 173 -9.03 5.72 34.31
CA MET A 173 -9.28 7.16 34.45
C MET A 173 -9.98 7.58 35.75
N GLY A 174 -10.52 6.64 36.54
CA GLY A 174 -11.34 6.94 37.71
C GLY A 174 -12.73 7.52 37.38
N LEU A 175 -13.25 7.30 36.16
CA LEU A 175 -14.51 7.90 35.71
C LEU A 175 -15.73 7.01 35.97
N SER A 176 -16.89 7.59 36.24
CA SER A 176 -18.16 6.86 36.19
C SER A 176 -18.57 6.54 34.75
N PRO A 177 -19.43 5.52 34.50
CA PRO A 177 -19.91 5.22 33.14
C PRO A 177 -20.53 6.44 32.43
N LYS A 178 -21.27 7.27 33.17
CA LYS A 178 -21.88 8.50 32.65
C LYS A 178 -20.82 9.55 32.28
N ALA A 179 -19.82 9.75 33.14
CA ALA A 179 -18.74 10.71 32.90
C ALA A 179 -17.91 10.32 31.67
N TYR A 180 -17.53 9.05 31.54
CA TYR A 180 -16.77 8.57 30.38
C TYR A 180 -17.54 8.74 29.07
N ARG A 181 -18.85 8.40 29.04
CA ARG A 181 -19.67 8.61 27.83
C ARG A 181 -19.74 10.09 27.43
N LYS A 182 -19.92 10.99 28.41
CA LYS A 182 -19.97 12.45 28.20
C LYS A 182 -18.64 12.99 27.70
N LEU A 183 -17.52 12.54 28.26
CA LEU A 183 -16.18 12.90 27.79
C LEU A 183 -16.02 12.54 26.31
N LEU A 184 -16.27 11.28 25.95
CA LEU A 184 -16.12 10.83 24.57
C LEU A 184 -17.05 11.60 23.61
N SER A 185 -18.33 11.75 23.95
CA SER A 185 -19.28 12.48 23.08
C SER A 185 -18.95 13.97 22.97
N GLY A 186 -18.45 14.61 24.02
CA GLY A 186 -18.08 16.01 23.99
C GLY A 186 -16.83 16.29 23.14
N LEU A 187 -15.91 15.33 23.06
CA LEU A 187 -14.68 15.45 22.27
C LEU A 187 -14.83 14.98 20.82
N THR A 188 -15.73 14.02 20.55
CA THR A 188 -15.89 13.48 19.19
C THR A 188 -16.67 14.46 18.32
N GLN A 189 -16.01 15.05 17.33
CA GLN A 189 -16.65 15.82 16.25
C GLN A 189 -16.46 15.10 14.92
N VAL A 190 -17.50 14.41 14.46
CA VAL A 190 -17.49 13.64 13.21
C VAL A 190 -18.84 13.79 12.50
N VAL A 191 -18.86 13.59 11.18
CA VAL A 191 -20.08 13.73 10.36
C VAL A 191 -21.21 12.81 10.83
N GLU A 192 -20.85 11.64 11.38
CA GLU A 192 -21.80 10.65 11.90
C GLU A 192 -22.65 11.22 13.04
N ASN A 193 -22.16 12.20 13.82
CA ASN A 193 -22.98 12.85 14.86
C ASN A 193 -24.13 13.67 14.27
N GLN A 194 -23.84 14.42 13.19
CA GLN A 194 -24.84 15.21 12.47
C GLN A 194 -25.85 14.28 11.78
N MET A 195 -25.35 13.23 11.11
CA MET A 195 -26.20 12.20 10.50
C MET A 195 -27.13 11.53 11.53
N CYS A 196 -26.62 11.17 12.72
CA CYS A 196 -27.42 10.54 13.76
C CYS A 196 -28.45 11.47 14.42
N SER A 197 -28.21 12.78 14.41
CA SER A 197 -29.16 13.78 14.92
C SER A 197 -30.16 14.27 13.87
N GLY A 198 -30.02 13.82 12.61
CA GLY A 198 -30.86 14.24 11.50
C GLY A 198 -30.52 15.62 10.94
N ASP A 199 -29.43 16.23 11.42
CA ASP A 199 -28.92 17.52 10.92
C ASP A 199 -28.12 17.32 9.64
N TRP A 200 -28.82 17.02 8.53
CA TRP A 200 -28.18 16.84 7.23
C TRP A 200 -27.78 18.17 6.59
N ASP A 201 -28.55 19.22 6.84
CA ASP A 201 -28.33 20.56 6.30
C ASP A 201 -27.09 21.24 6.91
N GLY A 202 -26.73 20.92 8.15
CA GLY A 202 -25.51 21.38 8.80
C GLY A 202 -24.23 20.69 8.32
N ILE A 203 -24.29 19.62 7.52
CA ILE A 203 -23.09 18.89 7.09
C ILE A 203 -22.37 19.67 5.99
N GLU A 204 -21.18 20.20 6.26
CA GLU A 204 -20.34 20.85 5.24
C GLU A 204 -19.53 19.82 4.46
N TYR A 205 -19.98 19.45 3.25
CA TYR A 205 -19.37 18.37 2.45
C TYR A 205 -17.87 18.58 2.17
N GLY A 206 -17.42 19.81 1.94
CA GLY A 206 -16.00 20.11 1.73
C GLY A 206 -15.10 19.85 2.95
N HIS A 207 -15.68 19.72 4.15
CA HIS A 207 -14.95 19.37 5.38
C HIS A 207 -15.08 17.88 5.74
N VAL A 208 -15.93 17.12 5.04
CA VAL A 208 -16.06 15.69 5.28
C VAL A 208 -14.77 14.98 4.86
N PRO A 209 -14.13 14.19 5.75
CA PRO A 209 -12.92 13.43 5.42
C PRO A 209 -13.13 12.46 4.25
N SER A 210 -12.07 12.17 3.49
CA SER A 210 -12.12 11.38 2.26
C SER A 210 -12.81 10.01 2.42
N GLN A 211 -12.48 9.28 3.48
CA GLN A 211 -13.07 7.97 3.76
C GLN A 211 -14.54 8.06 4.17
N ALA A 212 -14.91 9.09 4.95
CA ALA A 212 -16.30 9.31 5.33
C ALA A 212 -17.15 9.67 4.10
N MET A 213 -16.63 10.54 3.22
CA MET A 213 -17.28 10.89 1.95
C MET A 213 -17.55 9.63 1.10
N ARG A 214 -16.55 8.77 0.96
CA ARG A 214 -16.68 7.51 0.19
C ARG A 214 -17.76 6.59 0.75
N ILE A 215 -17.80 6.42 2.07
CA ILE A 215 -18.73 5.51 2.75
C ILE A 215 -20.16 6.09 2.73
N TYR A 216 -20.32 7.38 2.98
CA TYR A 216 -21.61 8.01 3.25
C TYR A 216 -22.25 8.74 2.06
N LYS A 217 -21.59 8.81 0.89
CA LYS A 217 -22.18 9.43 -0.33
C LYS A 217 -23.60 8.97 -0.65
N GLY A 218 -23.88 7.67 -0.48
CA GLY A 218 -25.22 7.13 -0.70
C GLY A 218 -26.24 7.59 0.34
N ALA A 219 -25.81 7.88 1.58
CA ALA A 219 -26.67 8.47 2.60
C ALA A 219 -26.91 9.96 2.35
N PHE A 220 -25.88 10.72 1.95
CA PHE A 220 -26.03 12.12 1.59
C PHE A 220 -27.02 12.32 0.45
N LYS A 221 -26.91 11.52 -0.62
CA LYS A 221 -27.86 11.56 -1.74
C LYS A 221 -29.30 11.26 -1.30
N ARG A 222 -29.51 10.29 -0.40
CA ARG A 222 -30.85 9.89 0.06
C ARG A 222 -31.53 10.93 0.96
N HIS A 223 -30.76 11.66 1.76
CA HIS A 223 -31.29 12.56 2.78
C HIS A 223 -31.23 14.04 2.41
N SER A 224 -30.42 14.41 1.41
CA SER A 224 -30.23 15.79 0.95
C SER A 224 -30.06 15.83 -0.57
N GLU A 225 -31.02 15.30 -1.33
CA GLU A 225 -30.91 15.08 -2.78
C GLU A 225 -30.53 16.35 -3.56
N GLU A 226 -31.26 17.46 -3.36
CA GLU A 226 -31.01 18.72 -4.08
C GLU A 226 -29.64 19.32 -3.74
N ARG A 227 -29.29 19.37 -2.45
CA ARG A 227 -28.01 19.90 -1.97
C ARG A 227 -26.84 19.03 -2.41
N TRP A 228 -27.04 17.72 -2.44
CA TRP A 228 -26.05 16.77 -2.95
C TRP A 228 -25.84 16.93 -4.46
N ALA A 229 -26.92 17.10 -5.24
CA ALA A 229 -26.83 17.36 -6.67
C ALA A 229 -26.08 18.67 -6.95
N SER A 230 -26.42 19.76 -6.24
CA SER A 230 -25.70 21.04 -6.34
C SER A 230 -24.22 20.92 -5.96
N TYR A 231 -23.90 20.12 -4.94
CA TYR A 231 -22.51 19.83 -4.58
C TYR A 231 -21.77 19.05 -5.69
N GLU A 232 -22.41 18.06 -6.32
CA GLU A 232 -21.82 17.33 -7.45
C GLU A 232 -21.60 18.22 -8.68
N GLU A 233 -22.52 19.13 -8.97
CA GLU A 233 -22.37 20.14 -10.02
C GLU A 233 -21.22 21.11 -9.70
N GLY A 234 -21.14 21.58 -8.45
CA GLY A 234 -20.06 22.44 -7.97
C GLY A 234 -18.68 21.76 -8.04
N LEU A 235 -18.62 20.45 -7.78
CA LEU A 235 -17.39 19.67 -7.95
C LEU A 235 -16.97 19.58 -9.42
N ALA A 236 -17.93 19.36 -10.33
CA ALA A 236 -17.67 19.33 -11.77
C ALA A 236 -17.23 20.71 -12.32
N ALA A 237 -17.78 21.79 -11.76
CA ALA A 237 -17.42 23.17 -12.09
C ALA A 237 -16.12 23.66 -11.41
N GLY A 238 -15.58 22.91 -10.44
CA GLY A 238 -14.40 23.31 -9.65
C GLY A 238 -14.67 24.40 -8.60
N THR A 239 -15.93 24.67 -8.26
CA THR A 239 -16.32 25.64 -7.22
C THR A 239 -16.42 25.00 -5.83
N GLU A 240 -16.46 23.68 -5.77
CA GLU A 240 -16.47 22.90 -4.52
C GLU A 240 -15.20 22.07 -4.37
N LYS A 241 -14.88 21.69 -3.13
CA LYS A 241 -13.71 20.84 -2.81
C LYS A 241 -14.14 19.50 -2.24
N VAL A 242 -13.36 18.47 -2.52
CA VAL A 242 -13.50 17.15 -1.88
C VAL A 242 -12.16 16.68 -1.32
N ASN A 243 -12.19 16.04 -0.16
CA ASN A 243 -10.98 15.47 0.44
C ASN A 243 -10.65 14.10 -0.19
N ALA A 244 -9.36 13.88 -0.49
CA ALA A 244 -8.85 12.61 -1.03
C ALA A 244 -7.53 12.13 -0.37
N GLY A 245 -7.03 12.83 0.65
CA GLY A 245 -5.68 12.58 1.21
C GLY A 245 -5.50 11.26 1.99
N ALA A 246 -6.56 10.53 2.30
CA ALA A 246 -6.51 9.27 3.04
C ALA A 246 -7.28 8.12 2.34
N ILE A 247 -7.37 8.17 1.02
CA ILE A 247 -7.92 7.11 0.17
C ILE A 247 -6.93 6.74 -0.93
N TYR A 248 -7.01 5.51 -1.41
CA TYR A 248 -6.17 4.98 -2.49
C TYR A 248 -6.94 4.85 -3.82
N PRO A 249 -6.23 4.78 -4.97
CA PRO A 249 -6.86 4.67 -6.29
C PRO A 249 -7.93 3.56 -6.38
N HIS A 250 -7.63 2.35 -5.89
CA HIS A 250 -8.57 1.23 -5.91
C HIS A 250 -9.82 1.45 -5.04
N GLU A 251 -9.76 2.28 -4.00
CA GLU A 251 -10.94 2.59 -3.18
C GLU A 251 -11.92 3.49 -3.92
N ILE A 252 -11.47 4.24 -4.92
CA ILE A 252 -12.29 5.13 -5.73
C ILE A 252 -12.90 4.38 -6.90
N ILE A 253 -12.07 3.69 -7.68
CA ILE A 253 -12.49 3.10 -8.97
C ILE A 253 -12.64 1.58 -8.95
N GLY A 254 -12.21 0.89 -7.88
CA GLY A 254 -12.11 -0.57 -7.84
C GLY A 254 -13.42 -1.30 -8.13
N SER A 255 -14.56 -0.77 -7.66
CA SER A 255 -15.89 -1.32 -7.92
C SER A 255 -16.41 -1.08 -9.33
N TYR A 256 -15.73 -0.25 -10.12
CA TYR A 256 -16.12 0.13 -11.49
C TYR A 256 -15.24 -0.55 -12.54
N ILE A 257 -14.22 -1.31 -12.13
CA ILE A 257 -13.35 -2.07 -13.02
C ILE A 257 -14.12 -3.29 -13.53
N SER A 258 -14.42 -3.29 -14.83
CA SER A 258 -15.17 -4.32 -15.53
C SER A 258 -14.76 -4.37 -17.00
N GLU A 259 -14.51 -5.58 -17.51
CA GLU A 259 -14.22 -5.80 -18.93
C GLU A 259 -15.47 -5.65 -19.82
N TYR A 260 -16.65 -5.90 -19.26
CA TYR A 260 -17.87 -6.11 -20.04
C TYR A 260 -18.72 -4.86 -20.23
N GLN A 261 -18.65 -3.93 -19.28
CA GLN A 261 -19.53 -2.76 -19.27
C GLN A 261 -18.83 -1.54 -18.70
N GLN A 262 -18.98 -0.43 -19.39
CA GLN A 262 -18.65 0.88 -18.85
C GLN A 262 -19.63 1.25 -17.74
N ALA A 263 -19.14 1.38 -16.52
CA ALA A 263 -19.93 1.86 -15.39
C ALA A 263 -19.84 3.40 -15.28
N ALA A 264 -20.98 4.04 -15.04
CA ALA A 264 -21.01 5.47 -14.71
C ALA A 264 -20.37 5.69 -13.34
N ILE A 265 -19.30 6.48 -13.31
CA ILE A 265 -18.59 6.89 -12.11
C ILE A 265 -19.22 8.21 -11.63
N PRO A 266 -19.71 8.29 -10.38
CA PRO A 266 -20.33 9.50 -9.86
C PRO A 266 -19.37 10.70 -9.86
N PRO A 267 -19.86 11.94 -10.06
CA PRO A 267 -19.02 13.15 -10.02
C PRO A 267 -18.16 13.27 -8.76
N VAL A 268 -18.70 12.89 -7.59
CA VAL A 268 -17.90 12.89 -6.35
C VAL A 268 -16.69 11.95 -6.41
N SER A 269 -16.83 10.77 -7.04
CA SER A 269 -15.73 9.82 -7.19
C SER A 269 -14.67 10.34 -8.17
N GLU A 270 -15.11 10.99 -9.25
CA GLU A 270 -14.21 11.62 -10.22
C GLU A 270 -13.45 12.81 -9.59
N ALA A 271 -14.15 13.66 -8.84
CA ALA A 271 -13.52 14.74 -8.08
C ALA A 271 -12.52 14.20 -7.05
N GLN A 272 -12.84 13.09 -6.36
CA GLN A 272 -11.89 12.44 -5.45
C GLN A 272 -10.65 11.90 -6.19
N TRP A 273 -10.82 11.33 -7.38
CA TRP A 273 -9.71 10.86 -8.21
C TRP A 273 -8.80 12.02 -8.61
N ASN A 274 -9.38 13.13 -9.06
CA ASN A 274 -8.63 14.32 -9.45
C ASN A 274 -7.92 14.97 -8.25
N ALA A 275 -8.53 14.91 -7.07
CA ALA A 275 -7.96 15.42 -5.82
C ALA A 275 -6.92 14.50 -5.16
N LEU A 276 -6.70 13.28 -5.66
CA LEU A 276 -5.64 12.41 -5.13
C LEU A 276 -4.28 13.11 -5.25
N PRO A 277 -3.42 13.02 -4.21
CA PRO A 277 -2.07 13.58 -4.27
C PRO A 277 -1.33 13.11 -5.53
N ASN A 278 -0.56 13.99 -6.18
CA ASN A 278 0.25 13.63 -7.32
C ASN A 278 1.68 13.24 -6.87
N TRP A 279 1.90 11.94 -6.66
CA TRP A 279 3.20 11.41 -6.25
C TRP A 279 4.22 11.29 -7.38
N LEU A 280 3.82 11.62 -8.62
CA LEU A 280 4.70 11.70 -9.80
C LEU A 280 5.07 13.15 -10.17
N MET A 281 4.76 14.11 -9.30
CA MET A 281 5.14 15.51 -9.52
C MET A 281 6.67 15.63 -9.66
N ASN A 282 7.12 16.39 -10.65
CA ASN A 282 8.55 16.55 -10.99
C ASN A 282 9.29 15.23 -11.32
N ASN A 283 8.57 14.21 -11.79
CA ASN A 283 9.15 12.95 -12.23
C ASN A 283 10.23 13.17 -13.33
N PRO A 284 11.51 12.81 -13.07
CA PRO A 284 12.58 12.92 -14.06
C PRO A 284 12.62 11.72 -15.04
N TYR A 285 11.80 10.70 -14.82
CA TYR A 285 11.80 9.45 -15.57
C TYR A 285 10.68 9.38 -16.62
N ARG A 286 10.97 8.70 -17.72
CA ARG A 286 9.99 8.22 -18.71
C ARG A 286 9.51 6.85 -18.28
N ILE A 287 8.50 6.85 -17.39
CA ILE A 287 7.95 5.63 -16.79
C ILE A 287 6.97 4.98 -17.76
N LEU A 288 7.06 3.66 -17.95
CA LEU A 288 6.04 2.88 -18.65
C LEU A 288 5.48 1.82 -17.68
N PRO A 289 4.22 1.97 -17.23
CA PRO A 289 3.59 0.97 -16.37
C PRO A 289 3.22 -0.29 -17.15
N VAL A 290 3.51 -1.44 -16.55
CA VAL A 290 3.09 -2.78 -16.98
C VAL A 290 2.03 -3.23 -15.98
N VAL A 291 0.81 -3.43 -16.46
CA VAL A 291 -0.38 -3.65 -15.63
C VAL A 291 -0.77 -5.13 -15.71
N ASP A 292 -0.65 -5.83 -14.59
CA ASP A 292 -1.01 -7.24 -14.50
C ASP A 292 -2.50 -7.46 -14.35
N THR A 293 -3.03 -8.27 -15.26
CA THR A 293 -4.43 -8.65 -15.35
C THR A 293 -4.61 -10.16 -15.49
N SER A 294 -3.58 -10.93 -15.12
CA SER A 294 -3.57 -12.38 -15.19
C SER A 294 -4.55 -13.02 -14.20
N GLY A 295 -4.82 -14.32 -14.37
CA GLY A 295 -5.79 -15.06 -13.58
C GLY A 295 -5.54 -15.01 -12.06
N SER A 296 -4.28 -14.96 -11.62
CA SER A 296 -3.93 -14.91 -10.20
C SER A 296 -4.33 -13.57 -9.54
N MET A 297 -4.45 -12.50 -10.33
CA MET A 297 -4.89 -11.18 -9.87
C MET A 297 -6.38 -11.13 -9.52
N TYR A 298 -7.16 -12.14 -9.92
CA TYR A 298 -8.58 -12.27 -9.59
C TYR A 298 -8.85 -12.94 -8.24
N GLY A 299 -7.84 -13.54 -7.61
CA GLY A 299 -7.92 -14.06 -6.25
C GLY A 299 -8.11 -12.96 -5.21
N GLY A 300 -8.80 -13.22 -4.10
CA GLY A 300 -8.86 -12.26 -2.98
C GLY A 300 -7.59 -12.34 -2.11
N TYR A 301 -7.32 -11.30 -1.30
CA TYR A 301 -6.26 -11.35 -0.27
C TYR A 301 -6.65 -12.20 0.96
N GLY A 302 -7.18 -13.40 0.73
CA GLY A 302 -7.81 -14.25 1.74
C GLY A 302 -9.31 -13.98 1.91
N MET A 303 -9.95 -14.70 2.84
CA MET A 303 -11.40 -14.68 3.05
C MET A 303 -11.97 -13.34 3.57
N GLU A 304 -11.13 -12.44 4.09
CA GLU A 304 -11.57 -11.25 4.82
C GLU A 304 -11.53 -9.93 4.03
N THR A 305 -10.97 -9.90 2.80
CA THR A 305 -10.84 -8.66 2.04
C THR A 305 -11.76 -8.63 0.83
N SER A 306 -12.54 -7.56 0.68
CA SER A 306 -13.33 -7.30 -0.54
C SER A 306 -12.51 -6.79 -1.72
N VAL A 307 -11.25 -6.38 -1.49
CA VAL A 307 -10.34 -5.86 -2.52
C VAL A 307 -9.63 -7.02 -3.21
N LYS A 308 -9.52 -6.96 -4.54
CA LYS A 308 -8.76 -7.91 -5.35
C LYS A 308 -7.48 -7.26 -5.90
N PRO A 309 -6.37 -8.01 -6.08
CA PRO A 309 -5.15 -7.51 -6.69
C PRO A 309 -5.36 -6.85 -8.05
N ILE A 310 -6.25 -7.39 -8.89
CA ILE A 310 -6.62 -6.80 -10.20
C ILE A 310 -7.11 -5.36 -10.05
N GLN A 311 -7.92 -5.07 -9.02
CA GLN A 311 -8.44 -3.73 -8.78
C GLN A 311 -7.31 -2.77 -8.39
N VAL A 312 -6.32 -3.26 -7.64
CA VAL A 312 -5.13 -2.49 -7.26
C VAL A 312 -4.23 -2.25 -8.47
N SER A 313 -3.95 -3.29 -9.25
CA SER A 313 -3.10 -3.22 -10.46
C SER A 313 -3.64 -2.23 -11.48
N VAL A 314 -4.90 -2.38 -11.88
CA VAL A 314 -5.53 -1.51 -12.88
C VAL A 314 -5.64 -0.08 -12.37
N SER A 315 -5.98 0.12 -11.09
CA SER A 315 -6.11 1.48 -10.55
C SER A 315 -4.77 2.19 -10.36
N LEU A 316 -3.71 1.50 -9.91
CA LEU A 316 -2.36 2.07 -9.88
C LEU A 316 -1.83 2.29 -11.29
N GLY A 317 -2.09 1.38 -12.22
CA GLY A 317 -1.70 1.49 -13.62
C GLY A 317 -2.29 2.72 -14.27
N LEU A 318 -3.60 2.94 -14.11
CA LEU A 318 -4.28 4.14 -14.58
C LEU A 318 -3.76 5.40 -13.89
N TYR A 319 -3.61 5.37 -12.56
CA TYR A 319 -3.09 6.49 -11.76
C TYR A 319 -1.70 6.94 -12.26
N VAL A 320 -0.79 5.98 -12.46
CA VAL A 320 0.57 6.24 -12.95
C VAL A 320 0.53 6.74 -14.39
N ALA A 321 -0.16 6.04 -15.30
CA ALA A 321 -0.21 6.41 -16.71
C ALA A 321 -0.75 7.83 -16.91
N GLU A 322 -1.81 8.21 -16.20
CA GLU A 322 -2.46 9.52 -16.29
C GLU A 322 -1.59 10.65 -15.73
N ARG A 323 -0.94 10.43 -14.58
CA ARG A 323 -0.10 11.42 -13.89
C ARG A 323 1.33 11.46 -14.40
N ASN A 324 1.67 10.55 -15.30
CA ASN A 324 2.96 10.54 -15.97
C ASN A 324 3.15 11.80 -16.82
N ASN A 325 4.41 12.16 -17.07
CA ASN A 325 4.79 13.26 -17.95
C ASN A 325 5.57 12.72 -19.15
N GLY A 326 5.64 13.51 -20.21
CA GLY A 326 6.41 13.14 -21.41
C GLY A 326 5.72 12.10 -22.31
N PRO A 327 6.48 11.34 -23.11
CA PRO A 327 5.94 10.57 -24.24
C PRO A 327 5.10 9.35 -23.83
N PHE A 328 5.20 8.87 -22.59
CA PHE A 328 4.43 7.75 -22.07
C PHE A 328 3.23 8.19 -21.20
N LYS A 329 2.85 9.47 -21.27
CA LYS A 329 1.58 9.91 -20.67
C LYS A 329 0.42 9.16 -21.32
N ASN A 330 -0.45 8.62 -20.48
CA ASN A 330 -1.58 7.75 -20.84
C ASN A 330 -1.17 6.43 -21.51
N CYS A 331 0.09 6.02 -21.47
CA CYS A 331 0.53 4.74 -22.04
C CYS A 331 0.70 3.67 -20.95
N PHE A 332 0.42 2.41 -21.30
CA PHE A 332 0.70 1.25 -20.46
C PHE A 332 0.95 0.00 -21.31
N VAL A 333 1.43 -1.07 -20.70
CA VAL A 333 1.54 -2.39 -21.32
C VAL A 333 0.66 -3.38 -20.57
N THR A 334 -0.11 -4.19 -21.28
CA THR A 334 -0.86 -5.30 -20.68
C THR A 334 0.10 -6.42 -20.29
N PHE A 335 0.07 -6.88 -19.05
CA PHE A 335 0.83 -8.07 -18.65
C PHE A 335 -0.03 -9.31 -18.91
N SER A 336 0.22 -9.96 -20.05
CA SER A 336 -0.56 -11.12 -20.49
C SER A 336 0.32 -12.14 -21.22
N GLU A 337 -0.26 -13.23 -21.73
CA GLU A 337 0.42 -14.18 -22.64
C GLU A 337 0.98 -13.47 -23.88
N LYS A 338 0.24 -12.47 -24.39
CA LYS A 338 0.58 -11.65 -25.56
C LYS A 338 0.52 -10.17 -25.16
N PRO A 339 1.58 -9.65 -24.51
CA PRO A 339 1.64 -8.27 -24.07
C PRO A 339 1.45 -7.30 -25.25
N THR A 340 0.74 -6.21 -25.01
CA THR A 340 0.51 -5.16 -26.00
C THR A 340 0.68 -3.80 -25.37
N MET A 341 1.29 -2.87 -26.12
CA MET A 341 1.30 -1.46 -25.74
C MET A 341 -0.08 -0.86 -26.00
N GLN A 342 -0.61 -0.14 -25.02
CA GLN A 342 -1.94 0.43 -25.01
C GLN A 342 -1.89 1.90 -24.63
N ILE A 343 -2.91 2.64 -25.06
CA ILE A 343 -3.12 4.05 -24.70
C ILE A 343 -4.48 4.15 -24.01
N VAL A 344 -4.50 4.74 -22.83
CA VAL A 344 -5.74 5.10 -22.12
C VAL A 344 -6.47 6.18 -22.92
N ARG A 345 -7.72 5.92 -23.26
CA ARG A 345 -8.62 6.82 -24.00
C ARG A 345 -9.79 7.25 -23.12
N GLY A 346 -10.37 8.41 -23.42
CA GLY A 346 -11.53 8.95 -22.72
C GLY A 346 -11.25 10.29 -22.05
N ASP A 347 -12.29 11.10 -21.97
CA ASP A 347 -12.25 12.43 -21.36
C ASP A 347 -12.70 12.35 -19.89
N THR A 348 -13.64 11.47 -19.59
CA THR A 348 -14.15 11.21 -18.23
C THR A 348 -13.36 10.11 -17.51
N LEU A 349 -13.45 10.03 -16.18
CA LEU A 349 -12.86 8.91 -15.45
C LEU A 349 -13.52 7.58 -15.83
N SER A 350 -14.83 7.56 -16.10
CA SER A 350 -15.57 6.38 -16.56
C SER A 350 -15.00 5.79 -17.85
N GLU A 351 -14.74 6.64 -18.85
CA GLU A 351 -14.17 6.21 -20.13
C GLU A 351 -12.74 5.72 -19.98
N ARG A 352 -11.93 6.41 -19.17
CA ARG A 352 -10.54 6.01 -18.92
C ARG A 352 -10.43 4.68 -18.16
N VAL A 353 -11.29 4.48 -17.15
CA VAL A 353 -11.40 3.21 -16.43
C VAL A 353 -11.85 2.10 -17.38
N TYR A 354 -12.85 2.34 -18.21
CA TYR A 354 -13.30 1.35 -19.20
C TYR A 354 -12.19 1.04 -20.22
N SER A 355 -11.48 2.05 -20.73
CA SER A 355 -10.42 1.90 -21.72
C SER A 355 -9.26 1.03 -21.22
N ILE A 356 -8.82 1.20 -19.97
CA ILE A 356 -7.82 0.31 -19.39
C ILE A 356 -8.43 -1.08 -19.11
N SER A 357 -9.69 -1.11 -18.66
CA SER A 357 -10.39 -2.33 -18.25
C SER A 357 -10.70 -3.29 -19.40
N SER A 358 -10.93 -2.77 -20.60
CA SER A 358 -11.31 -3.55 -21.78
C SER A 358 -10.13 -3.92 -22.67
N ALA A 359 -8.88 -3.63 -22.24
CA ALA A 359 -7.72 -4.05 -23.00
C ALA A 359 -7.66 -5.60 -23.03
N LYS A 360 -6.96 -6.17 -24.02
CA LYS A 360 -6.92 -7.64 -24.18
C LYS A 360 -6.09 -8.29 -23.06
N TRP A 361 -6.76 -8.55 -21.96
CA TRP A 361 -6.23 -9.17 -20.76
C TRP A 361 -6.19 -10.69 -20.99
N GLY A 362 -4.99 -11.24 -21.14
CA GLY A 362 -4.80 -12.70 -21.16
C GLY A 362 -4.65 -13.23 -19.73
N MET A 363 -4.78 -14.55 -19.56
CA MET A 363 -4.83 -15.18 -18.23
C MET A 363 -3.45 -15.54 -17.62
N SER A 364 -2.34 -15.22 -18.28
CA SER A 364 -0.98 -15.62 -17.89
C SER A 364 0.01 -14.46 -18.00
N THR A 365 1.22 -14.59 -17.44
CA THR A 365 2.14 -13.46 -17.25
C THR A 365 3.48 -13.69 -17.96
N ASN A 366 3.75 -13.00 -19.07
CA ASN A 366 4.98 -13.16 -19.86
C ASN A 366 5.92 -11.94 -19.76
N LEU A 367 6.91 -12.02 -18.86
CA LEU A 367 7.82 -10.90 -18.60
C LEU A 367 8.72 -10.64 -19.82
N ASN A 368 9.29 -11.69 -20.40
CA ASN A 368 10.11 -11.59 -21.61
C ASN A 368 9.31 -10.96 -22.77
N GLY A 369 8.08 -11.44 -22.99
CA GLY A 369 7.18 -10.91 -24.02
C GLY A 369 6.85 -9.42 -23.83
N THR A 370 6.83 -8.94 -22.59
CA THR A 370 6.63 -7.51 -22.29
C THR A 370 7.78 -6.68 -22.83
N PHE A 371 9.02 -7.09 -22.59
CA PHE A 371 10.19 -6.39 -23.10
C PHE A 371 10.35 -6.56 -24.62
N ASP A 372 10.06 -7.75 -25.15
CA ASP A 372 10.08 -8.02 -26.59
C ASP A 372 9.11 -7.12 -27.36
N VAL A 373 7.91 -6.86 -26.84
CA VAL A 373 6.94 -5.99 -27.54
C VAL A 373 7.43 -4.54 -27.57
N ILE A 374 8.04 -4.06 -26.48
CA ILE A 374 8.61 -2.71 -26.38
C ILE A 374 9.76 -2.57 -27.40
N LEU A 375 10.71 -3.50 -27.39
CA LEU A 375 11.86 -3.50 -28.29
C LEU A 375 11.45 -3.67 -29.75
N SER A 376 10.44 -4.51 -30.03
CA SER A 376 9.91 -4.71 -31.37
C SER A 376 9.31 -3.42 -31.95
N HIS A 377 8.55 -2.68 -31.14
CA HIS A 377 8.05 -1.35 -31.54
C HIS A 377 9.19 -0.36 -31.74
N ALA A 378 10.18 -0.34 -30.84
CA ALA A 378 11.32 0.56 -30.93
C ALA A 378 12.14 0.33 -32.21
N LYS A 379 12.51 -0.92 -32.50
CA LYS A 379 13.29 -1.29 -33.70
C LYS A 379 12.51 -1.02 -34.99
N ARG A 380 11.23 -1.42 -35.04
CA ARG A 380 10.39 -1.23 -36.24
C ARG A 380 10.27 0.25 -36.61
N ASN A 381 10.18 1.13 -35.61
CA ASN A 381 9.99 2.56 -35.81
C ASN A 381 11.27 3.39 -35.69
N ARG A 382 12.44 2.75 -35.50
CA ARG A 382 13.75 3.41 -35.32
C ARG A 382 13.73 4.48 -34.23
N VAL A 383 13.11 4.15 -33.09
CA VAL A 383 13.02 5.03 -31.92
C VAL A 383 14.42 5.35 -31.41
N MET A 384 14.68 6.59 -31.01
CA MET A 384 15.96 6.96 -30.41
C MET A 384 16.03 6.51 -28.95
N GLN A 385 17.22 6.23 -28.43
CA GLN A 385 17.44 5.90 -27.00
C GLN A 385 16.82 6.96 -26.06
N SER A 386 16.88 8.24 -26.44
CA SER A 386 16.29 9.35 -25.68
C SER A 386 14.76 9.28 -25.56
N ASP A 387 14.10 8.56 -26.45
CA ASP A 387 12.64 8.45 -26.51
C ASP A 387 12.14 7.11 -25.92
N MET A 388 13.05 6.18 -25.63
CA MET A 388 12.75 4.92 -24.94
C MET A 388 12.33 5.17 -23.49
N PRO A 389 11.47 4.31 -22.91
CA PRO A 389 11.20 4.36 -21.48
C PRO A 389 12.50 4.07 -20.73
N ASN A 390 12.78 4.84 -19.68
CA ASN A 390 13.97 4.62 -18.84
C ASN A 390 13.62 4.01 -17.47
N VAL A 391 12.33 3.83 -17.18
CA VAL A 391 11.80 3.07 -16.05
C VAL A 391 10.62 2.22 -16.53
N ILE A 392 10.66 0.92 -16.28
CA ILE A 392 9.53 0.00 -16.44
C ILE A 392 8.97 -0.31 -15.05
N LEU A 393 7.69 0.01 -14.82
CA LEU A 393 7.02 -0.17 -13.54
C LEU A 393 6.06 -1.37 -13.62
N ILE A 394 6.42 -2.50 -13.01
CA ILE A 394 5.66 -3.74 -13.10
C ILE A 394 4.74 -3.88 -11.88
N LEU A 395 3.43 -3.78 -12.11
CA LEU A 395 2.38 -3.90 -11.10
C LEU A 395 1.80 -5.33 -11.16
N SER A 396 2.25 -6.24 -10.30
CA SER A 396 1.95 -7.68 -10.41
C SER A 396 2.04 -8.40 -9.06
N ASP A 397 1.56 -9.65 -8.98
CA ASP A 397 1.81 -10.57 -7.86
C ASP A 397 3.16 -11.32 -7.95
N MET A 398 3.96 -11.00 -8.97
CA MET A 398 5.28 -11.59 -9.29
C MET A 398 5.23 -13.05 -9.73
N GLU A 399 4.06 -13.64 -10.01
CA GLU A 399 3.94 -15.01 -10.51
C GLU A 399 4.23 -15.10 -12.01
N PHE A 400 5.45 -14.78 -12.40
CA PHE A 400 5.88 -14.81 -13.79
C PHE A 400 5.92 -16.25 -14.32
N ASN A 401 5.52 -16.43 -15.59
CA ASN A 401 5.63 -17.72 -16.26
C ASN A 401 7.09 -18.10 -16.50
N GLN A 402 7.32 -19.37 -16.80
CA GLN A 402 8.59 -19.84 -17.35
C GLN A 402 9.01 -19.00 -18.57
N GLY A 403 10.25 -18.52 -18.54
CA GLY A 403 10.87 -17.82 -19.67
C GLY A 403 11.22 -18.76 -20.81
N VAL A 404 11.75 -18.20 -21.90
CA VAL A 404 12.13 -18.97 -23.12
C VAL A 404 13.29 -19.95 -22.85
N ASP A 405 14.22 -19.58 -21.96
CA ASP A 405 15.29 -20.46 -21.49
C ASP A 405 15.07 -20.75 -19.99
N PRO A 406 14.83 -22.02 -19.60
CA PRO A 406 14.65 -22.43 -18.20
C PRO A 406 15.86 -22.12 -17.30
N ASN A 407 17.05 -21.96 -17.88
CA ASN A 407 18.29 -21.75 -17.14
C ASN A 407 18.70 -20.26 -17.03
N SER A 408 17.98 -19.36 -17.70
CA SER A 408 18.26 -17.92 -17.64
C SER A 408 17.27 -17.22 -16.71
N THR A 409 17.78 -16.32 -15.87
CA THR A 409 16.92 -15.42 -15.09
C THR A 409 16.23 -14.41 -16.02
N SER A 410 15.05 -13.94 -15.63
CA SER A 410 14.32 -12.93 -16.41
C SER A 410 15.17 -11.68 -16.67
N MET A 411 16.02 -11.28 -15.71
CA MET A 411 16.91 -10.12 -15.86
C MET A 411 18.03 -10.35 -16.88
N GLU A 412 18.62 -11.54 -16.94
CA GLU A 412 19.63 -11.86 -17.96
C GLU A 412 19.03 -11.80 -19.37
N HIS A 413 17.81 -12.31 -19.53
CA HIS A 413 17.08 -12.20 -20.78
C HIS A 413 16.86 -10.74 -21.18
N VAL A 414 16.40 -9.89 -20.26
CA VAL A 414 16.20 -8.45 -20.53
C VAL A 414 17.51 -7.77 -20.94
N ARG A 415 18.61 -8.01 -20.21
CA ARG A 415 19.91 -7.41 -20.55
C ARG A 415 20.37 -7.84 -21.94
N HIS A 416 20.23 -9.12 -22.28
CA HIS A 416 20.58 -9.63 -23.60
C HIS A 416 19.71 -9.01 -24.70
N ALA A 417 18.39 -8.98 -24.51
CA ALA A 417 17.44 -8.46 -25.50
C ALA A 417 17.67 -6.97 -25.81
N TYR A 418 17.88 -6.15 -24.77
CA TYR A 418 18.18 -4.72 -24.95
C TYR A 418 19.53 -4.48 -25.63
N SER A 419 20.57 -5.20 -25.19
CA SER A 419 21.90 -5.13 -25.82
C SER A 419 21.84 -5.52 -27.30
N ALA A 420 21.17 -6.63 -27.63
CA ALA A 420 20.99 -7.08 -29.01
C ALA A 420 20.11 -6.13 -29.85
N ALA A 421 19.25 -5.33 -29.21
CA ALA A 421 18.43 -4.32 -29.86
C ALA A 421 19.15 -2.96 -30.02
N GLY A 422 20.30 -2.77 -29.37
CA GLY A 422 21.06 -1.52 -29.39
C GLY A 422 20.50 -0.42 -28.47
N TYR A 423 19.79 -0.80 -27.41
CA TYR A 423 19.23 0.12 -26.41
C TYR A 423 19.80 -0.17 -25.01
N GLU A 424 19.84 0.84 -24.16
CA GLU A 424 20.21 0.66 -22.75
C GLU A 424 19.04 0.05 -21.97
N VAL A 425 19.36 -0.81 -21.01
CA VAL A 425 18.36 -1.45 -20.15
C VAL A 425 17.70 -0.38 -19.27
N PRO A 426 16.35 -0.27 -19.25
CA PRO A 426 15.67 0.65 -18.36
C PRO A 426 15.80 0.18 -16.91
N LYS A 427 15.62 1.09 -15.98
CA LYS A 427 15.39 0.71 -14.58
C LYS A 427 14.10 -0.11 -14.46
N ILE A 428 14.08 -1.12 -13.61
CA ILE A 428 12.92 -2.02 -13.45
C ILE A 428 12.43 -1.96 -12.01
N VAL A 429 11.18 -1.55 -11.83
CA VAL A 429 10.53 -1.53 -10.52
C VAL A 429 9.54 -2.68 -10.46
N PHE A 430 9.81 -3.63 -9.56
CA PHE A 430 8.89 -4.71 -9.23
C PHE A 430 8.00 -4.25 -8.08
N TRP A 431 6.72 -4.01 -8.37
CA TRP A 431 5.73 -3.60 -7.38
C TRP A 431 4.81 -4.77 -7.06
N ASN A 432 5.09 -5.41 -5.93
CA ASN A 432 4.37 -6.58 -5.47
C ASN A 432 3.01 -6.20 -4.90
N LEU A 433 1.96 -6.65 -5.56
CA LEU A 433 0.58 -6.40 -5.18
C LEU A 433 -0.03 -7.55 -4.38
N ASN A 434 0.52 -8.76 -4.42
CA ASN A 434 0.01 -9.93 -3.69
C ASN A 434 1.15 -10.91 -3.39
N ALA A 435 1.83 -10.70 -2.25
CA ALA A 435 3.09 -11.36 -1.96
C ALA A 435 2.92 -12.86 -1.72
N ARG A 436 3.97 -13.62 -2.09
CA ARG A 436 4.12 -15.05 -1.82
C ARG A 436 5.53 -15.31 -1.28
N THR A 437 5.66 -16.28 -0.39
CA THR A 437 6.95 -16.69 0.15
C THR A 437 7.80 -17.29 -0.97
N GLY A 438 9.11 -17.00 -0.98
CA GLY A 438 10.04 -17.62 -1.92
C GLY A 438 9.99 -17.11 -3.36
N ASN A 439 9.35 -15.95 -3.58
CA ASN A 439 9.25 -15.32 -4.89
C ASN A 439 9.78 -13.88 -4.85
N VAL A 440 11.09 -13.73 -5.07
CA VAL A 440 11.80 -12.45 -5.09
C VAL A 440 12.55 -12.31 -6.43
N PRO A 441 12.15 -11.38 -7.32
CA PRO A 441 12.67 -11.32 -8.69
C PRO A 441 14.18 -11.07 -8.79
N VAL A 442 14.76 -10.35 -7.83
CA VAL A 442 16.16 -9.89 -7.85
C VAL A 442 16.78 -9.85 -6.45
N THR A 443 18.11 -9.84 -6.39
CA THR A 443 18.83 -9.70 -5.11
C THR A 443 18.87 -8.25 -4.65
N PHE A 444 19.17 -8.03 -3.36
CA PHE A 444 19.04 -6.74 -2.69
C PHE A 444 19.93 -5.61 -3.24
N ARG A 445 20.99 -5.94 -4.00
CA ARG A 445 21.94 -4.99 -4.62
C ARG A 445 21.93 -5.03 -6.15
N GLU A 446 20.89 -5.62 -6.74
CA GLU A 446 20.75 -5.64 -8.19
C GLU A 446 20.57 -4.21 -8.72
N ASP A 447 21.55 -3.73 -9.48
CA ASP A 447 21.59 -2.35 -9.98
C ASP A 447 20.50 -2.11 -11.04
N GLY A 448 19.97 -0.89 -11.05
CA GLY A 448 18.87 -0.51 -11.92
C GLY A 448 17.55 -1.20 -11.56
N THR A 449 17.40 -1.77 -10.36
CA THR A 449 16.14 -2.40 -9.93
C THR A 449 15.61 -1.89 -8.60
N ALA A 450 14.29 -2.04 -8.39
CA ALA A 450 13.65 -1.72 -7.12
C ALA A 450 12.60 -2.78 -6.76
N LEU A 451 12.50 -3.10 -5.48
CA LEU A 451 11.49 -3.99 -4.90
C LEU A 451 10.58 -3.17 -3.98
N VAL A 452 9.31 -3.01 -4.35
CA VAL A 452 8.32 -2.24 -3.57
C VAL A 452 7.01 -3.03 -3.42
N SER A 453 6.15 -2.67 -2.46
CA SER A 453 4.94 -3.44 -2.17
C SER A 453 3.75 -2.62 -1.68
N GLY A 454 2.56 -3.21 -1.81
CA GLY A 454 1.31 -2.67 -1.27
C GLY A 454 0.60 -1.69 -2.19
N PHE A 455 -0.45 -1.04 -1.68
CA PHE A 455 -1.45 -0.36 -2.54
C PHE A 455 -1.26 1.16 -2.63
N SER A 456 -0.26 1.69 -1.91
CA SER A 456 -0.11 3.13 -1.70
C SER A 456 0.80 3.75 -2.77
N PRO A 457 0.32 4.73 -3.56
CA PRO A 457 1.14 5.38 -4.57
C PRO A 457 2.25 6.28 -3.97
N SER A 458 2.25 6.52 -2.65
CA SER A 458 3.25 7.35 -1.98
C SER A 458 4.70 6.85 -2.12
N ILE A 459 4.89 5.55 -2.33
CA ILE A 459 6.22 4.95 -2.57
C ILE A 459 6.92 5.51 -3.80
N MET A 460 6.16 6.07 -4.75
CA MET A 460 6.71 6.77 -5.90
C MET A 460 7.65 7.90 -5.48
N LYS A 461 7.39 8.58 -4.35
CA LYS A 461 8.29 9.64 -3.86
C LYS A 461 9.72 9.13 -3.66
N SER A 462 9.87 7.97 -3.01
CA SER A 462 11.18 7.33 -2.79
C SER A 462 11.80 6.85 -4.09
N LEU A 463 11.00 6.26 -5.00
CA LEU A 463 11.47 5.80 -6.31
C LEU A 463 12.02 6.96 -7.17
N LEU A 464 11.36 8.13 -7.11
CA LEU A 464 11.77 9.32 -7.85
C LEU A 464 13.00 9.99 -7.24
N ALA A 465 13.16 9.95 -5.92
CA ALA A 465 14.28 10.53 -5.19
C ALA A 465 15.52 9.62 -5.13
N GLY A 466 15.35 8.31 -5.35
CA GLY A 466 16.38 7.29 -5.20
C GLY A 466 17.62 7.56 -6.06
N LYS A 467 18.73 7.88 -5.39
CA LYS A 467 20.04 8.10 -6.02
C LYS A 467 20.70 6.78 -6.39
N ASP A 468 20.67 5.82 -5.47
CA ASP A 468 21.07 4.44 -5.69
C ASP A 468 19.84 3.61 -6.03
N PHE A 469 19.75 3.14 -7.28
CA PHE A 469 18.57 2.44 -7.79
C PHE A 469 18.75 0.92 -7.63
N THR A 470 18.89 0.51 -6.38
CA THR A 470 18.92 -0.88 -5.93
C THR A 470 17.75 -1.13 -4.98
N PRO A 471 17.32 -2.40 -4.76
CA PRO A 471 16.28 -2.70 -3.79
C PRO A 471 16.61 -2.19 -2.37
N GLU A 472 17.84 -2.36 -1.91
CA GLU A 472 18.35 -1.83 -0.63
C GLU A 472 18.34 -0.29 -0.63
N GLY A 473 18.84 0.35 -1.69
CA GLY A 473 18.88 1.81 -1.81
C GLY A 473 17.50 2.46 -1.75
N ILE A 474 16.51 1.92 -2.48
CA ILE A 474 15.13 2.42 -2.47
C ILE A 474 14.44 2.18 -1.12
N MET A 475 14.67 1.02 -0.50
CA MET A 475 14.18 0.76 0.86
C MET A 475 14.74 1.80 1.82
N MET A 476 16.05 2.06 1.78
CA MET A 476 16.71 3.02 2.66
C MET A 476 16.26 4.45 2.42
N GLU A 477 16.03 4.88 1.18
CA GLU A 477 15.42 6.17 0.86
C GLU A 477 14.01 6.29 1.48
N THR A 478 13.27 5.19 1.51
CA THR A 478 11.90 5.14 2.05
C THR A 478 11.87 5.22 3.57
N ILE A 479 12.69 4.42 4.27
CA ILE A 479 12.64 4.28 5.73
C ILE A 479 13.66 5.16 6.46
N GLY A 480 14.63 5.71 5.74
CA GLY A 480 15.71 6.54 6.27
C GLY A 480 15.34 8.02 6.48
N GLY A 481 14.21 8.46 5.95
CA GLY A 481 13.75 9.85 6.08
C GLY A 481 13.36 10.25 7.51
N GLU A 482 13.27 11.55 7.75
CA GLU A 482 12.90 12.16 9.05
C GLU A 482 11.57 11.61 9.60
N ARG A 483 10.65 11.23 8.71
CA ARG A 483 9.35 10.64 9.06
C ARG A 483 9.47 9.47 10.02
N TYR A 484 10.52 8.66 9.95
CA TYR A 484 10.72 7.47 10.79
C TYR A 484 11.85 7.62 11.82
N ALA A 485 12.41 8.82 12.00
CA ALA A 485 13.49 9.06 12.98
C ALA A 485 13.06 8.86 14.43
N ALA A 486 11.78 9.11 14.75
CA ALA A 486 11.21 8.87 16.07
C ALA A 486 11.25 7.37 16.45
N VAL A 487 11.18 6.48 15.46
CA VAL A 487 11.28 5.03 15.68
C VAL A 487 12.69 4.66 16.16
N SER A 488 13.74 5.16 15.50
CA SER A 488 15.14 4.97 15.95
C SER A 488 15.35 5.49 17.38
N SER A 489 14.83 6.69 17.66
CA SER A 489 14.97 7.35 18.95
C SER A 489 14.31 6.52 20.07
N ALA A 490 13.13 5.93 19.80
CA ALA A 490 12.44 5.07 20.75
C ALA A 490 13.12 3.71 20.98
N ILE A 491 13.95 3.24 20.04
CA ILE A 491 14.69 1.98 20.19
C ILE A 491 15.98 2.19 21.00
N ALA A 492 16.62 3.36 20.84
CA ALA A 492 17.89 3.71 21.49
C ALA A 492 17.75 4.14 22.97
N ALA A 493 16.57 4.66 23.35
CA ALA A 493 16.22 5.03 24.73
C ALA A 493 15.93 3.81 25.60
#